data_AF-A0A377CE08-F1
#
_entry.id   AF-A0A377CE08-F1
#
_cell.length_a   1.000
_cell.length_b   1.000
_cell.length_c   1.000
_cell.angle_alpha   90.00
_cell.angle_beta   90.00
_cell.angle_gamma   90.00
#
_symmetry.space_group_name_H-M   'P 1'
#
loop_
_entity.id
_entity.type
_entity.pdbx_description
1 polymer ?
#
loop_
_entity_poly.entity_id
_entity_poly.type
_entity_poly.pdbx_seq_one_letter_code
_entity_poly.pdbx_strand_id
1 'polypeptide(L)' 'MLEVITPTQVRLTISEGRYHQVKRMFAAVGNHVVELHRERIGGITLDADLAPGEYRPLTEEEIASVV' A
#
# COMPACT_ATOMS: atom_id res chain seq x y z
N MET A 1 -2.33 10.81 2.65
CA MET A 1 -2.13 10.91 4.10
C MET A 1 -0.89 10.13 4.49
N LEU A 2 -0.03 10.68 5.36
CA LEU A 2 1.18 10.01 5.86
C LEU A 2 1.07 9.89 7.38
N GLU A 3 1.34 8.69 7.90
CA GLU A 3 1.37 8.36 9.31
C GLU A 3 2.74 7.76 9.66
N VAL A 4 3.37 8.23 10.72
CA VAL A 4 4.68 7.73 11.17
C VAL A 4 4.47 6.63 12.20
N ILE A 5 4.98 5.42 11.92
CA ILE A 5 4.89 4.27 12.82
C ILE A 5 6.18 4.15 13.64
N THR A 6 7.33 4.24 12.96
CA THR A 6 8.66 4.30 13.58
C THR A 6 9.52 5.32 12.81
N PRO A 7 10.74 5.65 13.26
CA PRO A 7 11.62 6.59 12.55
C PRO A 7 11.91 6.21 11.08
N THR A 8 11.82 4.91 10.74
CA THR A 8 12.12 4.39 9.39
C THR A 8 10.93 3.66 8.75
N GLN A 9 9.75 3.69 9.37
CA GLN A 9 8.54 3.07 8.86
C GLN A 9 7.36 4.03 8.92
N VAL A 10 6.71 4.22 7.78
CA VAL A 10 5.56 5.10 7.63
C VAL A 10 4.47 4.40 6.81
N ARG A 11 3.21 4.72 7.11
CA ARG A 11 2.06 4.35 6.29
C ARG A 11 1.70 5.53 5.39
N LEU A 12 1.60 5.27 4.10
CA LEU A 12 1.32 6.29 3.09
C LEU A 12 0.09 5.89 2.26
N THR A 13 -0.93 6.76 2.27
CA THR A 13 -2.10 6.67 1.40
C THR A 13 -2.01 7.72 0.30
N ILE A 14 -2.07 7.27 -0.96
CA ILE A 14 -2.15 8.09 -2.17
C ILE A 14 -3.38 7.68 -2.99
N SER A 15 -3.91 8.61 -3.78
CA SER A 15 -5.04 8.39 -4.70
C SER A 15 -4.65 8.38 -6.18
N GLU A 16 -3.36 8.52 -6.48
CA GLU A 16 -2.78 8.46 -7.82
C GLU A 16 -1.93 7.19 -7.99
N GLY A 17 -1.66 6.80 -9.24
CA GLY A 17 -0.87 5.62 -9.58
C GLY A 17 0.26 5.91 -10.57
N ARG A 18 0.99 7.01 -10.42
CA ARG A 18 2.09 7.37 -11.35
C ARG A 18 3.24 6.36 -11.25
N TYR A 19 4.01 6.23 -12.33
CA TYR A 19 5.17 5.34 -12.38
C TYR A 19 6.16 5.61 -11.24
N HIS A 20 6.42 4.57 -10.43
CA HIS A 20 7.26 4.61 -9.23
C HIS A 20 6.94 5.77 -8.27
N GLN A 21 5.67 6.19 -8.18
CA GLN A 21 5.25 7.39 -7.45
C GLN A 21 5.82 7.47 -6.03
N VAL A 22 5.59 6.45 -5.20
CA VAL A 22 6.07 6.45 -3.80
C VAL A 22 7.59 6.55 -3.73
N LYS A 23 8.33 5.76 -4.51
CA LYS A 23 9.79 5.81 -4.55
C LYS A 23 10.30 7.20 -4.93
N ARG A 24 9.66 7.84 -5.91
CA ARG A 24 10.01 9.18 -6.37
C ARG A 24 9.63 10.27 -5.37
N MET A 25 8.51 10.12 -4.65
CA MET A 25 8.11 11.05 -3.59
C MET A 25 9.16 11.10 -2.48
N PHE A 26 9.62 9.94 -1.99
CA PHE A 26 10.68 9.89 -0.98
C PHE A 26 12.04 10.35 -1.51
N ALA A 27 12.40 10.00 -2.75
CA ALA A 27 13.63 10.49 -3.37
C ALA A 27 13.66 12.02 -3.51
N ALA A 28 12.52 12.64 -3.84
CA ALA A 28 12.40 14.09 -3.98
C ALA A 28 12.63 14.85 -2.66
N VAL A 29 12.42 14.21 -1.51
CA VAL A 29 12.68 14.77 -0.18
C VAL A 29 14.02 14.29 0.41
N GLY A 30 14.90 13.70 -0.41
CA GLY A 30 16.23 13.27 0.00
C GLY A 30 16.26 11.97 0.81
N ASN A 31 15.25 11.11 0.68
CA ASN A 31 15.17 9.81 1.36
C ASN A 31 15.16 8.64 0.36
N HIS A 32 15.31 7.41 0.85
CA HIS A 32 15.34 6.20 0.04
C HIS A 32 14.34 5.16 0.55
N VAL A 33 13.51 4.62 -0.35
CA VAL A 33 12.57 3.54 -0.02
C VAL A 33 13.30 2.22 -0.07
N VAL A 34 13.60 1.64 1.10
CA VAL A 34 14.25 0.33 1.25
C VAL A 34 13.26 -0.78 0.92
N GLU A 35 12.08 -0.75 1.55
CA GLU A 35 11.00 -1.71 1.34
C GLU A 35 9.69 -0.99 1.02
N LEU A 36 8.86 -1.60 0.17
CA LEU A 36 7.55 -1.06 -0.20
C LEU A 36 6.52 -2.18 -0.24
N HIS A 37 5.60 -2.14 0.70
CA HIS A 37 4.48 -3.07 0.80
C HIS A 37 3.16 -2.33 0.62
N ARG A 38 2.19 -2.93 -0.08
CA ARG A 38 0.86 -2.36 -0.30
C ARG A 38 -0.19 -3.13 0.49
N GLU A 39 -0.72 -2.48 1.52
CA GLU A 39 -1.68 -3.09 2.47
C GLU A 39 -3.14 -2.99 1.99
N ARG A 40 -3.49 -2.02 1.12
CA ARG A 40 -4.89 -1.73 0.76
C ARG A 40 -5.03 -1.11 -0.63
N ILE A 41 -6.13 -1.43 -1.33
CA ILE A 41 -6.61 -0.75 -2.55
C ILE A 41 -8.10 -0.48 -2.38
N GLY A 42 -8.51 0.79 -2.45
CA GLY A 42 -9.93 1.13 -2.30
C GLY A 42 -10.51 0.59 -0.99
N GLY A 43 -11.62 -0.15 -1.07
CA GLY A 43 -12.24 -0.84 0.05
C GLY A 43 -11.56 -2.14 0.50
N ILE A 44 -10.66 -2.71 -0.30
CA ILE A 44 -10.06 -4.02 -0.05
C ILE A 44 -8.72 -3.89 0.67
N THR A 45 -8.61 -4.53 1.84
CA THR A 45 -7.38 -4.64 2.63
C THR A 45 -6.81 -6.04 2.50
N LEU A 46 -5.48 -6.17 2.47
CA LEU A 46 -4.81 -7.46 2.44
C LEU A 46 -5.01 -8.19 3.77
N ASP A 47 -5.42 -9.45 3.71
CA ASP A 47 -5.57 -10.30 4.89
C ASP A 47 -4.23 -10.51 5.60
N ALA A 48 -4.24 -10.48 6.94
CA ALA A 48 -3.03 -10.57 7.74
C ALA A 48 -2.40 -11.97 7.76
N ASP A 49 -3.18 -13.00 7.45
CA ASP A 49 -2.80 -14.41 7.43
C ASP A 49 -2.50 -14.95 6.03
N LEU A 50 -2.69 -14.15 4.98
CA LEU A 50 -2.36 -14.54 3.61
C LEU A 50 -0.85 -14.37 3.36
N ALA A 51 -0.14 -15.49 3.18
CA ALA A 51 1.31 -15.48 3.04
C ALA A 51 1.78 -14.97 1.67
N PRO A 52 3.02 -14.46 1.54
CA PRO A 52 3.57 -14.07 0.25
C PRO A 52 3.54 -15.22 -0.77
N GLY A 53 2.87 -15.00 -1.90
CA GLY A 53 2.69 -15.98 -2.97
C GLY A 53 1.34 -16.70 -2.94
N GLU A 54 0.59 -16.58 -1.86
CA GLU A 54 -0.78 -17.09 -1.78
C GLU A 54 -1.79 -16.12 -2.42
N TYR A 55 -2.96 -16.66 -2.77
CA TYR A 55 -4.08 -15.89 -3.26
C TYR A 55 -5.39 -16.54 -2.82
N ARG A 56 -6.46 -15.74 -2.78
CA ARG A 56 -7.83 -16.23 -2.63
C ARG A 56 -8.79 -15.46 -3.54
N PRO A 57 -9.97 -16.01 -3.86
CA PRO A 57 -11.05 -15.24 -4.44
C PRO A 57 -11.47 -14.09 -3.51
N LEU A 58 -11.95 -12.99 -4.12
CA LEU A 58 -12.60 -11.92 -3.38
C LEU A 58 -13.99 -12.35 -2.90
N THR A 59 -14.44 -11.79 -1.79
CA THR A 59 -15.84 -11.92 -1.34
C THR A 59 -16.77 -11.05 -2.19
N GLU A 60 -18.07 -11.30 -2.15
CA GLU A 60 -19.06 -10.48 -2.87
C GLU A 60 -19.02 -9.00 -2.40
N GLU A 61 -18.79 -8.77 -1.11
CA GLU A 61 -18.67 -7.42 -0.54
C GLU A 61 -17.40 -6.71 -1.02
N GLU A 62 -16.27 -7.42 -1.09
CA GLU A 62 -15.02 -6.87 -1.63
C GLU A 62 -15.19 -6.51 -3.10
N ILE A 63 -15.85 -7.37 -3.90
CA ILE A 63 -16.15 -7.10 -5.32
C ILE A 63 -17.02 -5.85 -5.45
N ALA A 64 -18.05 -5.69 -4.62
CA ALA A 64 -18.95 -4.55 -4.64
C ALA A 64 -18.32 -3.24 -4.11
N SER A 65 -17.17 -3.31 -3.46
CA SER A 65 -16.47 -2.16 -2.84
C SER A 65 -15.15 -1.79 -3.53
N VAL A 66 -14.78 -2.48 -4.61
CA VAL A 66 -13.67 -2.06 -5.46
C VAL A 66 -14.04 -0.74 -6.10
N VAL A 67 -13.35 0.33 -5.67
CA VAL A 67 -13.52 1.71 -6.16
C VAL A 67 -13.38 1.77 -7.68
#